data_AF-K2C9C5-F1
#
_entry.id   AF-K2C9C5-F1
#
_cell.length_a   1.000
_cell.length_b   1.000
_cell.length_c   1.000
_cell.angle_alpha   90.00
_cell.angle_beta   90.00
_cell.angle_gamma   90.00
#
_symmetry.space_group_name_H-M   'P 1'
#
loop_
_entity.id
_entity.type
_entity.pdbx_description
1 polymer ?
#
loop_
_entity_poly.entity_id
_entity_poly.type
_entity_poly.pdbx_seq_one_letter_code
_entity_poly.pdbx_strand_id
1 'polypeptide(L)' 'MLHSPTIATIALLRSGKVARGKLYYLRARVGKKTRVKDKIFSKDKD' A
#
# COMPACT_ATOMS: atom_id res chain seq x y z
N MET A 1 -0.08 17.57 -1.19
CA MET A 1 1.28 18.14 -1.13
C MET A 1 2.27 16.98 -1.03
N LEU A 2 3.18 16.85 -2.00
CA LEU A 2 4.31 15.90 -1.95
C LEU A 2 5.60 16.60 -1.48
N HIS A 3 5.74 17.88 -1.83
CA HIS A 3 6.91 18.72 -1.53
C HIS A 3 6.68 19.60 -0.29
N SER A 4 5.95 19.10 0.70
CA SER A 4 5.73 19.87 1.93
C SER A 4 7.03 19.94 2.73
N PRO A 5 7.44 21.12 3.23
CA PRO A 5 8.64 21.24 4.06
C PRO A 5 8.54 20.48 5.39
N THR A 6 7.32 20.09 5.79
CA THR A 6 7.09 19.30 7.01
C THR A 6 7.34 17.79 6.84
N ILE A 7 7.51 17.29 5.61
CA ILE A 7 7.74 15.86 5.33
C ILE A 7 9.23 15.64 5.05
N ALA A 8 9.90 14.83 5.88
CA ALA A 8 11.32 14.52 5.71
C ALA A 8 11.57 13.49 4.60
N THR A 9 11.02 12.27 4.72
CA THR A 9 11.22 11.17 3.75
C THR A 9 10.00 10.26 3.68
N ILE A 10 9.85 9.54 2.57
CA ILE A 10 8.82 8.51 2.35
C ILE A 10 9.52 7.22 1.93
N ALA A 11 9.38 6.17 2.73
CA ALA A 11 9.94 4.84 2.45
C ALA A 11 8.82 3.81 2.29
N LEU A 12 9.03 2.84 1.41
CA LEU A 12 8.09 1.73 1.19
C LEU A 12 8.35 0.62 2.23
N LEU A 13 7.43 0.46 3.18
CA LEU A 13 7.51 -0.60 4.19
C LEU A 13 7.00 -1.95 3.67
N ARG A 14 5.85 -1.95 2.98
CA ARG A 14 5.20 -3.15 2.45
C ARG A 14 4.35 -2.83 1.24
N SER A 15 4.40 -3.69 0.23
CA SER A 15 3.56 -3.59 -0.95
C SER A 15 2.35 -4.51 -0.86
N GLY A 16 1.14 -3.98 -1.05
CA GLY A 16 -0.09 -4.75 -1.12
C GLY A 16 -0.62 -4.87 -2.55
N LYS A 17 -1.20 -6.03 -2.90
CA LYS A 17 -1.89 -6.26 -4.18
C LYS A 17 -3.34 -5.80 -4.08
N VAL A 18 -3.67 -4.74 -4.81
CA VAL A 18 -5.02 -4.18 -4.93
C VAL A 18 -5.43 -4.07 -6.39
N ALA A 19 -6.73 -4.18 -6.67
CA ALA A 19 -7.28 -4.02 -8.02
C ALA A 19 -7.84 -2.61 -8.29
N ARG A 20 -8.20 -1.86 -7.25
CA ARG A 20 -8.83 -0.54 -7.35
C ARG A 20 -7.82 0.55 -7.01
N GLY A 21 -7.78 1.64 -7.79
CA GLY A 21 -6.95 2.82 -7.49
C GLY A 21 -7.45 3.63 -6.28
N LYS A 22 -8.76 3.61 -6.02
CA LYS A 22 -9.35 4.21 -4.80
C LYS A 22 -9.68 3.10 -3.79
N LEU A 23 -9.04 3.17 -2.62
CA LEU A 23 -9.16 2.16 -1.56
C LEU A 23 -10.26 2.46 -0.53
N TYR A 24 -11.25 3.29 -0.86
CA TYR A 24 -12.32 3.67 0.08
C TYR A 24 -13.15 2.48 0.57
N TYR A 25 -13.20 1.40 -0.21
CA TYR A 25 -13.86 0.16 0.18
C TYR A 25 -13.25 -0.49 1.44
N LEU A 26 -12.01 -0.14 1.81
CA LEU A 26 -11.40 -0.63 3.04
C LEU A 26 -12.03 0.01 4.29
N ARG A 27 -12.60 1.21 4.19
CA ARG A 27 -13.22 1.92 5.33
C ARG A 27 -14.43 1.19 5.91
N ALA A 28 -15.19 0.49 5.06
CA ALA A 28 -16.36 -0.29 5.48
C ALA A 28 -15.99 -1.71 5.94
N ARG A 29 -14.72 -2.14 5.80
CA ARG A 29 -14.28 -3.48 6.22
C ARG A 29 -13.75 -3.43 7.65
N VAL A 30 -13.92 -4.53 8.37
CA VAL A 30 -13.43 -4.68 9.77
C VAL A 30 -12.66 -5.97 9.97
N GLY A 31 -11.79 -5.98 10.97
CA GLY A 31 -11.00 -7.16 11.36
C GLY A 31 -10.08 -7.67 10.26
N LYS A 32 -9.96 -8.99 10.12
CA LYS A 32 -9.04 -9.64 9.15
C LYS A 32 -9.36 -9.28 7.69
N LYS A 33 -10.60 -8.84 7.38
CA LYS A 33 -11.06 -8.51 6.02
C LYS A 33 -10.49 -7.19 5.48
N THR A 34 -9.95 -6.33 6.34
CA THR A 34 -9.26 -5.09 5.93
C THR A 34 -7.87 -5.36 5.37
N ARG A 35 -7.25 -6.48 5.75
CA ARG A 35 -5.89 -6.81 5.34
C ARG A 35 -5.86 -7.11 3.85
N VAL A 36 -4.97 -6.40 3.15
CA VAL A 36 -4.67 -6.62 1.75
C VAL A 36 -3.55 -7.65 1.64
N LYS A 37 -3.62 -8.52 0.62
CA LYS A 37 -2.59 -9.51 0.32
C LYS A 37 -1.30 -8.81 -0.08
N ASP A 38 -0.17 -9.37 0.31
CA ASP A 38 1.13 -8.79 -0.04
C ASP A 38 1.45 -9.04 -1.52
N LYS A 39 2.12 -8.06 -2.13
CA LYS A 39 2.65 -8.18 -3.48
C LYS A 39 4.00 -8.88 -3.36
N ILE A 40 3.99 -10.19 -3.54
CA ILE A 40 5.22 -10.99 -3.65
C ILE A 40 5.82 -10.64 -5.01
N PHE A 41 6.94 -9.95 -5.02
CA PHE A 41 7.76 -9.81 -6.22
C PHE A 41 8.64 -11.06 -6.28
N SER A 42 8.41 -11.95 -7.25
CA SER A 42 9.47 -12.85 -7.70
C SER A 42 10.54 -11.93 -8.28
N LYS A 43 11.64 -11.77 -7.56
CA LYS A 43 12.78 -11.03 -8.06
C LYS A 43 13.42 -11.94 -9.11
N ASP A 44 12.97 -11.83 -10.35
CA ASP A 44 13.73 -12.35 -11.47
C ASP A 44 15.02 -11.52 -11.50
N LYS A 45 16.12 -12.22 -11.26
CA LYS A 45 17.47 -11.68 -11.21
C LYS A 45 17.86 -11.19 -12.60
N ASP A 46 18.30 -9.95 -12.68
CA ASP A 46 19.39 -9.54 -13.57
C ASP A 46 20.66 -9.40 -12.71
#